data_AF-A0A1X2KKS5-F1
#
_entry.id   AF-A0A1X2KKS5-F1
#
_cell.length_a   1.000
_cell.length_b   1.000
_cell.length_c   1.000
_cell.angle_alpha   90.00
_cell.angle_beta   90.00
_cell.angle_gamma   90.00
#
_symmetry.space_group_name_H-M   'P 1'
#
loop_
_entity.id
_entity.type
_entity.pdbx_description
1 polymer ?
#
loop_
_entity_poly.entity_id
_entity_poly.type
_entity_poly.pdbx_seq_one_letter_code
_entity_poly.pdbx_strand_id
1 'polypeptide(L)'
;MRLGIDVETVPEPPDGLLTGFLKREELIEVHLMVPKEQGAPAIWTDAIPNAVIREIGFTSIGEVGRWLDTAHFFVHTTVNENERSRSTADFFPMYQQLDEQAAPNGLPSLTLDERHRAAAYAAAGKAVGLDAIVTNMPTAGRSDVSDNDLVVSVTPDEVVPLVGHYLRITSNPVVTIERGPLMGGGAWETTESAGTVVNLYDWGTVSGLPYFDAASSFAAAAQAGPDAAEAFKSIRIRLSRAAKALDHLLAALSNPVDGKRVEDVTEAAAEAFDRELLYLSAVFDIFGRTYQAMINPALDQKKARGSLDSRAFVENEVATQYDPSLLIDVTRLRVYAWLCKQLRNHIHDGILAVDAHPGRSYGSSKNVALNLGRIPELAPGADNDMSQAHYDALGVWHTEPMSFFEGQSMVADLATTGFTLMRSGLEYVEAFTKLIIRNKPQRMLDAEGAAAGEGSTLGGEPAENSFPSRFLGCVQAQPGEIEPPPPHRAVFYSAMFGWHPKA
;
A
#
# COMPACT_ATOMS: atom_id res chain seq x y z
N MET A 1 -14.36 -7.42 11.41
CA MET A 1 -13.93 -6.00 11.45
C MET A 1 -15.14 -5.16 11.87
N ARG A 2 -14.96 -4.16 12.73
CA ARG A 2 -16.00 -3.23 13.18
C ARG A 2 -15.82 -1.88 12.50
N LEU A 3 -16.78 -1.50 11.68
CA LEU A 3 -16.68 -0.29 10.87
C LEU A 3 -17.72 0.74 11.31
N GLY A 4 -17.25 1.90 11.76
CA GLY A 4 -18.10 3.07 12.01
C GLY A 4 -18.45 3.77 10.70
N ILE A 5 -19.73 4.06 10.46
CA ILE A 5 -20.16 4.92 9.35
C ILE A 5 -20.66 6.23 9.94
N ASP A 6 -19.96 7.33 9.65
CA ASP A 6 -20.42 8.68 9.97
C ASP A 6 -21.58 9.06 9.03
N VAL A 7 -22.82 8.84 9.49
CA VAL A 7 -24.00 8.99 8.64
C VAL A 7 -24.33 10.45 8.32
N GLU A 8 -23.73 11.41 9.02
CA GLU A 8 -23.92 12.84 8.71
C GLU A 8 -23.18 13.21 7.42
N THR A 9 -22.00 12.63 7.18
CA THR A 9 -21.20 12.90 5.98
C THR A 9 -21.34 11.82 4.91
N VAL A 10 -21.83 10.64 5.28
CA VAL A 10 -22.17 9.52 4.39
C VAL A 10 -23.67 9.18 4.59
N PRO A 11 -24.60 10.02 4.10
CA PRO A 11 -26.03 9.90 4.42
C PRO A 11 -26.70 8.67 3.80
N GLU A 12 -26.10 8.09 2.77
CA GLU A 12 -26.58 6.89 2.08
C GLU A 12 -25.40 5.93 1.79
N PRO A 13 -25.67 4.62 1.64
CA PRO A 13 -24.66 3.65 1.23
C PRO A 13 -23.97 4.10 -0.07
N PRO A 14 -22.63 4.27 -0.08
CA PRO A 14 -21.94 4.84 -1.22
C PRO A 14 -21.96 3.89 -2.42
N ASP A 15 -22.07 4.44 -3.62
CA ASP A 15 -21.82 3.69 -4.84
C ASP A 15 -20.36 3.19 -4.86
N GLY A 16 -20.12 2.04 -5.50
CA GLY A 16 -18.78 1.48 -5.67
C GLY A 16 -18.51 0.24 -4.84
N LEU A 17 -17.23 -0.01 -4.53
CA LEU A 17 -16.76 -1.31 -4.05
C LEU A 17 -17.15 -1.59 -2.59
N LEU A 18 -17.25 -0.56 -1.74
CA LEU A 18 -17.57 -0.71 -0.32
C LEU A 18 -18.93 -1.38 -0.09
N THR A 19 -19.96 -1.02 -0.87
CA THR A 19 -21.32 -1.54 -0.70
C THR A 19 -21.40 -3.07 -0.84
N GLY A 20 -20.55 -3.67 -1.66
CA GLY A 20 -20.44 -5.13 -1.75
C GLY A 20 -19.95 -5.78 -0.44
N PHE A 21 -19.04 -5.12 0.28
CA PHE A 21 -18.49 -5.62 1.54
C PHE A 21 -19.43 -5.38 2.74
N LEU A 22 -20.16 -4.26 2.76
CA LEU A 22 -21.07 -3.94 3.86
C LEU A 22 -22.19 -4.98 4.07
N LYS A 23 -22.55 -5.73 3.01
CA LYS A 23 -23.54 -6.80 3.06
C LYS A 23 -23.01 -8.12 3.63
N ARG A 24 -21.72 -8.18 3.96
CA ARG A 24 -21.06 -9.36 4.55
C ARG A 24 -21.04 -9.24 6.06
N GLU A 25 -22.19 -9.46 6.69
CA GLU A 25 -22.35 -9.40 8.16
C GLU A 25 -21.40 -10.38 8.89
N GLU A 26 -20.98 -11.47 8.25
CA GLU A 26 -20.00 -12.40 8.82
C GLU A 26 -18.57 -11.84 8.87
N LEU A 27 -18.29 -10.79 8.09
CA LEU A 27 -16.97 -10.16 7.95
C LEU A 27 -16.93 -8.79 8.63
N ILE A 28 -17.95 -7.97 8.39
CA ILE A 28 -18.03 -6.58 8.81
C ILE A 28 -19.24 -6.38 9.71
N GLU A 29 -18.98 -6.02 10.96
CA GLU A 29 -19.98 -5.50 11.87
C GLU A 29 -20.08 -3.99 11.63
N VAL A 30 -21.20 -3.54 11.06
CA VAL A 30 -21.41 -2.12 10.72
C VAL A 30 -22.04 -1.37 11.88
N HIS A 31 -21.41 -0.27 12.26
CA HIS A 31 -21.85 0.61 13.33
C HIS A 31 -22.21 1.98 12.75
N LEU A 32 -23.50 2.34 12.73
CA LEU A 32 -23.94 3.66 12.28
C LEU A 32 -23.68 4.67 13.38
N MET A 33 -22.76 5.60 13.14
CA MET A 33 -22.41 6.70 14.03
C MET A 33 -23.33 7.87 13.74
N VAL A 34 -24.28 8.10 14.64
CA VAL A 34 -25.37 9.07 14.45
C VAL A 34 -25.16 10.25 15.41
N PRO A 35 -25.33 11.50 14.96
CA PRO A 35 -25.25 12.65 15.85
C PRO A 35 -26.33 12.59 16.96
N LYS A 36 -26.06 13.28 18.05
CA LYS A 36 -26.97 13.36 19.20
C LYS A 36 -28.39 13.77 18.78
N GLU A 37 -29.39 13.10 19.32
CA GLU A 37 -30.82 13.36 19.08
C GLU A 37 -31.25 13.23 17.61
N GLN A 38 -30.37 12.72 16.75
CA GLN A 38 -30.69 12.35 15.37
C GLN A 38 -30.95 10.83 15.31
N GLY A 39 -31.97 10.41 14.58
CA GLY A 39 -32.23 8.99 14.32
C GLY A 39 -31.34 8.46 13.20
N ALA A 40 -31.09 7.15 13.17
CA ALA A 40 -30.38 6.54 12.05
C ALA A 40 -31.18 6.72 10.73
N PRO A 41 -30.54 7.08 9.61
CA PRO A 41 -31.23 7.22 8.32
C PRO A 41 -31.87 5.91 7.87
N ALA A 42 -33.14 5.97 7.43
CA ALA A 42 -33.90 4.79 7.01
C ALA A 42 -33.19 4.01 5.88
N ILE A 43 -32.54 4.71 4.95
CA ILE A 43 -31.79 4.10 3.85
C ILE A 43 -30.66 3.18 4.35
N TRP A 44 -30.02 3.52 5.47
CA TRP A 44 -28.98 2.70 6.08
C TRP A 44 -29.56 1.51 6.83
N THR A 45 -30.63 1.71 7.59
CA THR A 45 -31.29 0.62 8.33
C THR A 45 -32.01 -0.35 7.39
N ASP A 46 -32.47 0.09 6.23
CA ASP A 46 -33.05 -0.78 5.20
C ASP A 46 -31.97 -1.59 4.48
N ALA A 47 -30.81 -0.97 4.21
CA ALA A 47 -29.68 -1.62 3.56
C ALA A 47 -28.97 -2.63 4.47
N ILE A 48 -28.90 -2.34 5.77
CA ILE A 48 -28.21 -3.15 6.79
C ILE A 48 -29.10 -3.23 8.05
N PRO A 49 -30.12 -4.10 8.04
CA PRO A 49 -31.10 -4.18 9.13
C PRO A 49 -30.51 -4.49 10.51
N ASN A 50 -29.37 -5.18 10.54
CA ASN A 50 -28.69 -5.58 11.78
C ASN A 50 -27.58 -4.62 12.20
N ALA A 51 -27.51 -3.41 11.62
CA ALA A 51 -26.47 -2.46 11.97
C ALA A 51 -26.60 -1.97 13.42
N VAL A 52 -25.46 -1.82 14.10
CA VAL A 52 -25.43 -1.28 15.47
C VAL A 52 -25.52 0.24 15.41
N ILE A 53 -26.47 0.84 16.12
CA ILE A 53 -26.61 2.31 16.15
C ILE A 53 -25.80 2.86 17.33
N ARG A 54 -24.92 3.83 17.06
CA ARG A 54 -24.08 4.55 18.03
C ARG A 54 -24.43 6.03 17.99
N GLU A 55 -25.28 6.47 18.90
CA GLU A 55 -25.61 7.89 19.06
C GLU A 55 -24.49 8.58 19.85
N ILE A 56 -23.86 9.58 19.22
CA ILE A 56 -22.70 10.29 19.76
C ILE A 56 -23.20 11.54 20.48
N GLY A 57 -23.07 11.57 21.80
CA GLY A 57 -23.51 12.67 22.66
C GLY A 57 -22.69 13.97 22.56
N PHE A 58 -21.94 14.17 21.48
CA PHE A 58 -21.14 15.36 21.20
C PHE A 58 -21.80 16.20 20.10
N THR A 59 -21.87 17.52 20.31
CA THR A 59 -22.36 18.50 19.33
C THR A 59 -21.31 19.56 19.05
N SER A 60 -20.81 20.22 20.10
CA SER A 60 -19.71 21.20 20.02
C SER A 60 -18.95 21.29 21.34
N ILE A 61 -17.76 21.91 21.32
CA ILE A 61 -16.98 22.21 22.54
C ILE A 61 -17.73 23.12 23.52
N GLY A 62 -18.60 24.00 23.02
CA GLY A 62 -19.39 24.91 23.85
C GLY A 62 -20.50 24.21 24.65
N GLU A 63 -20.97 23.06 24.14
CA GLU A 63 -22.14 22.35 24.68
C GLU A 63 -21.77 21.04 25.38
N VAL A 64 -20.57 20.50 25.12
CA VAL A 64 -20.10 19.25 25.71
C VAL A 64 -19.82 19.41 27.21
N GLY A 65 -20.08 18.35 27.97
CA GLY A 65 -19.66 18.27 29.37
C GLY A 65 -18.13 18.35 29.49
N ARG A 66 -17.64 18.77 30.66
CA ARG A 66 -16.20 18.77 30.95
C ARG A 66 -15.88 17.90 32.17
N TRP A 67 -14.77 17.21 32.09
CA TRP A 67 -14.13 16.57 33.24
C TRP A 67 -12.67 17.02 33.30
N LEU A 68 -12.36 17.91 34.25
CA LEU A 68 -11.12 18.68 34.24
C LEU A 68 -10.97 19.43 32.89
N ASP A 69 -9.86 19.25 32.20
CA ASP A 69 -9.57 19.88 30.91
C ASP A 69 -10.06 19.04 29.70
N THR A 70 -10.71 17.90 29.94
CA THR A 70 -11.25 17.05 28.87
C THR A 70 -12.68 17.45 28.52
N ALA A 71 -12.99 17.38 27.22
CA ALA A 71 -14.37 17.27 26.75
C ALA A 71 -14.85 15.84 27.04
N HIS A 72 -15.97 15.71 27.74
CA HIS A 72 -16.50 14.44 28.22
C HIS A 72 -17.95 14.26 27.78
N PHE A 73 -18.23 13.15 27.10
CA PHE A 73 -19.56 12.83 26.57
C PHE A 73 -19.81 11.33 26.57
N PHE A 74 -21.04 10.96 26.22
CA PHE A 74 -21.48 9.57 26.22
C PHE A 74 -21.78 9.11 24.81
N VAL A 75 -21.49 7.84 24.54
CA VAL A 75 -21.91 7.12 23.34
C VAL A 75 -23.02 6.17 23.74
N HIS A 76 -24.22 6.42 23.24
CA HIS A 76 -25.38 5.57 23.47
C HIS A 76 -25.45 4.52 22.36
N THR A 77 -25.56 3.26 22.75
CA THR A 77 -25.57 2.14 21.81
C THR A 77 -26.94 1.51 21.80
N THR A 78 -27.48 1.30 20.61
CA THR A 78 -28.73 0.56 20.39
C THR A 78 -28.47 -0.59 19.42
N VAL A 79 -28.78 -1.82 19.84
CA VAL A 79 -28.76 -3.01 18.99
C VAL A 79 -30.19 -3.55 18.89
N ASN A 80 -30.69 -3.78 17.67
CA ASN A 80 -32.02 -4.36 17.41
C ASN A 80 -33.15 -3.69 18.20
N GLU A 81 -33.11 -2.35 18.32
CA GLU A 81 -34.04 -1.48 19.05
C GLU A 81 -34.20 -1.73 20.57
N ASN A 82 -33.63 -2.82 21.10
CA ASN A 82 -33.97 -3.35 22.42
C ASN A 82 -32.79 -3.38 23.41
N GLU A 83 -31.55 -3.53 22.93
CA GLU A 83 -30.37 -3.55 23.80
C GLU A 83 -29.73 -2.17 23.85
N ARG A 84 -29.75 -1.55 25.04
CA ARG A 84 -29.19 -0.22 25.28
C ARG A 84 -28.00 -0.30 26.23
N SER A 85 -26.83 0.11 25.74
CA SER A 85 -25.64 0.29 26.57
C SER A 85 -25.09 1.71 26.42
N ARG A 86 -24.20 2.10 27.34
CA ARG A 86 -23.61 3.43 27.38
C ARG A 86 -22.11 3.31 27.64
N SER A 87 -21.33 3.99 26.81
CA SER A 87 -19.88 4.13 26.99
C SER A 87 -19.53 5.60 27.20
N THR A 88 -18.45 5.86 27.93
CA THR A 88 -17.89 7.20 28.11
C THR A 88 -16.79 7.44 27.09
N ALA A 89 -16.76 8.62 26.51
CA ALA A 89 -15.70 9.05 25.62
C ALA A 89 -15.20 10.43 26.05
N ASP A 90 -13.91 10.66 25.86
CA ASP A 90 -13.24 11.89 26.21
C ASP A 90 -12.07 12.21 25.27
N PHE A 91 -11.81 13.49 25.09
CA PHE A 91 -10.62 14.01 24.41
C PHE A 91 -10.23 15.37 25.00
N PHE A 92 -9.02 15.83 24.70
CA PHE A 92 -8.50 17.13 25.16
C PHE A 92 -8.57 18.17 24.04
N PRO A 93 -9.51 19.13 24.08
CA PRO A 93 -9.69 20.12 23.00
C PRO A 93 -8.44 20.96 22.70
N MET A 94 -7.55 21.12 23.67
CA MET A 94 -6.28 21.82 23.53
C MET A 94 -5.39 21.17 22.46
N TYR A 95 -5.45 19.85 22.29
CA TYR A 95 -4.61 19.16 21.31
C TYR A 95 -5.00 19.51 19.87
N GLN A 96 -6.28 19.74 19.59
CA GLN A 96 -6.73 20.15 18.25
C GLN A 96 -6.24 21.57 17.90
N GLN A 97 -6.07 22.45 18.89
CA GLN A 97 -5.46 23.77 18.69
C GLN A 97 -3.96 23.68 18.42
N LEU A 98 -3.26 22.75 19.06
CA LEU A 98 -1.84 22.50 18.80
C LEU A 98 -1.64 21.89 17.41
N ASP A 99 -2.49 20.94 17.01
CA ASP A 99 -2.48 20.35 15.66
C ASP A 99 -2.70 21.41 14.57
N GLU A 100 -3.61 22.37 14.80
CA GLU A 100 -3.82 23.49 13.89
C GLU A 100 -2.55 24.34 13.71
N GLN A 101 -1.81 24.58 14.79
CA GLN A 101 -0.56 25.34 14.75
C GLN A 101 0.60 24.57 14.12
N ALA A 102 0.60 23.24 14.25
CA ALA A 102 1.61 22.35 13.70
C ALA A 102 1.33 21.88 12.27
N ALA A 103 0.19 22.28 11.68
CA ALA A 103 -0.24 21.83 10.37
C ALA A 103 0.80 22.15 9.27
N PRO A 104 1.17 21.18 8.42
CA PRO A 104 2.12 21.39 7.32
C PRO A 104 1.66 22.50 6.36
N ASN A 105 2.61 23.31 5.90
CA ASN A 105 2.36 24.32 4.87
C ASN A 105 1.89 23.65 3.56
N GLY A 106 0.83 24.19 2.95
CA GLY A 106 0.34 23.77 1.63
C GLY A 106 -0.81 22.77 1.64
N LEU A 107 -1.22 22.24 2.79
CA LEU A 107 -2.47 21.49 2.91
C LEU A 107 -3.69 22.44 2.99
N PRO A 108 -4.87 22.01 2.54
CA PRO A 108 -6.11 22.74 2.78
C PRO A 108 -6.31 22.99 4.28
N SER A 109 -6.63 24.23 4.65
CA SER A 109 -6.88 24.60 6.05
C SER A 109 -8.09 23.86 6.59
N LEU A 110 -7.96 23.29 7.79
CA LEU A 110 -9.09 22.76 8.56
C LEU A 110 -9.51 23.80 9.59
N THR A 111 -10.81 23.95 9.78
CA THR A 111 -11.36 24.69 10.91
C THR A 111 -11.16 23.92 12.21
N LEU A 112 -11.10 24.66 13.32
CA LEU A 112 -10.98 24.05 14.63
C LEU A 112 -12.20 23.17 14.97
N ASP A 113 -13.41 23.50 14.48
CA ASP A 113 -14.60 22.69 14.68
C ASP A 113 -14.54 21.35 13.94
N GLU A 114 -13.98 21.31 12.72
CA GLU A 114 -13.71 20.05 12.01
C GLU A 114 -12.75 19.16 12.79
N ARG A 115 -11.69 19.75 13.37
CA ARG A 115 -10.72 19.02 14.20
C ARG A 115 -11.37 18.49 15.49
N HIS A 116 -12.18 19.30 16.17
CA HIS A 116 -12.91 18.86 17.37
C HIS A 116 -13.92 17.74 17.06
N ARG A 117 -14.62 17.81 15.92
CA ARG A 117 -15.55 16.74 15.49
C ARG A 117 -14.78 15.45 15.21
N ALA A 118 -13.65 15.52 14.51
CA ALA A 118 -12.80 14.36 14.28
C ALA A 118 -12.32 13.72 15.60
N ALA A 119 -11.85 14.54 16.54
CA ALA A 119 -11.45 14.08 17.87
C ALA A 119 -12.59 13.40 18.64
N ALA A 120 -13.78 13.99 18.63
CA ALA A 120 -14.95 13.40 19.26
C ALA A 120 -15.34 12.06 18.62
N TYR A 121 -15.33 11.94 17.30
CA TYR A 121 -15.66 10.71 16.60
C TYR A 121 -14.61 9.62 16.83
N ALA A 122 -13.32 9.96 16.81
CA ALA A 122 -12.25 9.02 17.12
C ALA A 122 -12.33 8.53 18.57
N ALA A 123 -12.57 9.42 19.54
CA ALA A 123 -12.80 9.07 20.94
C ALA A 123 -14.03 8.17 21.13
N ALA A 124 -15.13 8.49 20.44
CA ALA A 124 -16.34 7.67 20.44
C ALA A 124 -16.08 6.26 19.86
N GLY A 125 -15.37 6.19 18.73
CA GLY A 125 -14.99 4.94 18.08
C GLY A 125 -14.12 4.08 18.98
N LYS A 126 -13.11 4.68 19.62
CA LYS A 126 -12.25 3.99 20.59
C LYS A 126 -13.05 3.45 21.78
N ALA A 127 -13.95 4.25 22.33
CA ALA A 127 -14.77 3.87 23.47
C ALA A 127 -15.67 2.65 23.20
N VAL A 128 -16.07 2.43 21.94
CA VAL A 128 -16.90 1.30 21.53
C VAL A 128 -16.14 0.21 20.75
N GLY A 129 -14.83 0.35 20.62
CA GLY A 129 -13.94 -0.61 19.96
C GLY A 129 -14.19 -0.77 18.46
N LEU A 130 -14.31 0.35 17.73
CA LEU A 130 -14.29 0.37 16.27
C LEU A 130 -12.86 0.19 15.75
N ASP A 131 -12.72 -0.47 14.59
CA ASP A 131 -11.43 -0.63 13.91
C ASP A 131 -11.14 0.58 12.99
N ALA A 132 -12.18 1.17 12.38
CA ALA A 132 -12.06 2.34 11.51
C ALA A 132 -13.39 3.12 11.45
N ILE A 133 -13.32 4.38 11.02
CA ILE A 133 -14.47 5.27 10.79
C ILE A 133 -14.49 5.67 9.31
N VAL A 134 -15.59 5.42 8.62
CA VAL A 134 -15.84 5.90 7.26
C VAL A 134 -16.54 7.25 7.33
N THR A 135 -15.93 8.28 6.75
CA THR A 135 -16.44 9.65 6.76
C THR A 135 -15.97 10.42 5.52
N ASN A 136 -16.79 11.35 5.04
CA ASN A 136 -16.41 12.31 3.99
C ASN A 136 -15.93 13.64 4.57
N MET A 137 -15.65 13.71 5.88
CA MET A 137 -15.04 14.89 6.48
C MET A 137 -13.68 15.20 5.83
N PRO A 138 -13.32 16.49 5.67
CA PRO A 138 -12.00 16.89 5.19
C PRO A 138 -10.83 16.40 6.07
N THR A 139 -11.11 15.89 7.27
CA THR A 139 -10.12 15.32 8.21
C THR A 139 -9.76 13.85 7.93
N ALA A 140 -10.53 13.14 7.09
CA ALA A 140 -10.26 11.75 6.75
C ALA A 140 -8.89 11.59 6.07
N GLY A 141 -8.14 10.55 6.44
CA GLY A 141 -6.84 10.20 5.84
C GLY A 141 -5.71 11.22 6.09
N ARG A 142 -5.96 12.29 6.85
CA ARG A 142 -4.99 13.36 7.08
C ARG A 142 -4.00 13.00 8.19
N SER A 143 -2.71 13.14 7.87
CA SER A 143 -1.61 12.92 8.81
C SER A 143 -1.37 14.07 9.78
N ASP A 144 -1.95 15.25 9.52
CA ASP A 144 -1.90 16.42 10.41
C ASP A 144 -3.13 16.51 11.34
N VAL A 145 -3.91 15.43 11.46
CA VAL A 145 -5.02 15.28 12.40
C VAL A 145 -4.68 14.10 13.31
N SER A 146 -4.15 14.38 14.49
CA SER A 146 -3.54 13.36 15.36
C SER A 146 -4.54 12.32 15.88
N ASP A 147 -5.82 12.68 15.99
CA ASP A 147 -6.88 11.76 16.44
C ASP A 147 -7.11 10.60 15.46
N ASN A 148 -6.66 10.71 14.20
CA ASN A 148 -6.67 9.59 13.25
C ASN A 148 -5.75 8.43 13.71
N ASP A 149 -4.82 8.67 14.64
CA ASP A 149 -3.99 7.62 15.26
C ASP A 149 -4.75 6.84 16.36
N LEU A 150 -5.88 7.35 16.87
CA LEU A 150 -6.71 6.66 17.87
C LEU A 150 -7.64 5.63 17.23
N VAL A 151 -8.40 6.08 16.22
CA VAL A 151 -9.20 5.26 15.31
C VAL A 151 -9.14 5.93 13.96
N VAL A 152 -8.63 5.21 12.97
CA VAL A 152 -8.40 5.78 11.64
C VAL A 152 -9.71 6.22 11.00
N SER A 153 -9.76 7.46 10.52
CA SER A 153 -10.86 7.98 9.72
C SER A 153 -10.47 7.94 8.25
N VAL A 154 -11.29 7.32 7.41
CA VAL A 154 -11.05 7.09 5.99
C VAL A 154 -12.29 7.43 5.17
N THR A 155 -12.10 7.77 3.90
CA THR A 155 -13.21 7.89 2.95
C THR A 155 -13.78 6.51 2.55
N PRO A 156 -14.97 6.44 1.92
CA PRO A 156 -15.53 5.20 1.42
C PRO A 156 -14.62 4.38 0.47
N ASP A 157 -13.81 5.04 -0.34
CA ASP A 157 -12.87 4.35 -1.24
C ASP A 157 -11.64 3.85 -0.48
N GLU A 158 -11.15 4.64 0.48
CA GLU A 158 -9.97 4.31 1.29
C GLU A 158 -10.22 3.17 2.29
N VAL A 159 -11.47 2.86 2.65
CA VAL A 159 -11.76 1.69 3.51
C VAL A 159 -11.63 0.35 2.77
N VAL A 160 -11.75 0.33 1.44
CA VAL A 160 -11.64 -0.89 0.62
C VAL A 160 -10.32 -1.64 0.85
N PRO A 161 -9.14 -0.99 0.84
CA PRO A 161 -7.88 -1.67 1.16
C PRO A 161 -7.80 -2.17 2.61
N LEU A 162 -8.44 -1.51 3.58
CA LEU A 162 -8.51 -1.99 4.96
C LEU A 162 -9.31 -3.30 5.05
N VAL A 163 -10.45 -3.37 4.35
CA VAL A 163 -11.24 -4.62 4.26
C VAL A 163 -10.44 -5.71 3.56
N GLY A 164 -9.73 -5.39 2.48
CA GLY A 164 -8.86 -6.31 1.77
C GLY A 164 -7.73 -6.85 2.67
N HIS A 165 -7.09 -5.98 3.45
CA HIS A 165 -6.09 -6.36 4.46
C HIS A 165 -6.68 -7.33 5.49
N TYR A 166 -7.86 -7.01 6.04
CA TYR A 166 -8.56 -7.86 7.00
C TYR A 166 -8.86 -9.25 6.43
N LEU A 167 -9.32 -9.35 5.17
CA LEU A 167 -9.54 -10.62 4.49
C LEU A 167 -8.26 -11.46 4.38
N ARG A 168 -7.14 -10.83 4.02
CA ARG A 168 -5.86 -11.54 3.84
C ARG A 168 -5.28 -12.03 5.16
N ILE A 169 -5.31 -11.21 6.20
CA ILE A 169 -4.80 -11.58 7.54
C ILE A 169 -5.68 -12.64 8.22
N THR A 170 -7.00 -12.58 8.04
CA THR A 170 -7.92 -13.61 8.55
C THR A 170 -7.98 -14.88 7.69
N SER A 171 -7.16 -14.95 6.64
CA SER A 171 -7.11 -16.07 5.70
C SER A 171 -8.45 -16.37 5.01
N ASN A 172 -9.23 -15.34 4.69
CA ASN A 172 -10.51 -15.47 4.01
C ASN A 172 -10.36 -15.27 2.49
N PRO A 173 -10.50 -16.33 1.66
CA PRO A 173 -10.36 -16.22 0.21
C PRO A 173 -11.67 -15.78 -0.49
N VAL A 174 -12.78 -15.63 0.23
CA VAL A 174 -14.05 -15.15 -0.33
C VAL A 174 -13.98 -13.63 -0.36
N VAL A 175 -14.10 -13.02 -1.54
CA VAL A 175 -13.96 -11.57 -1.71
C VAL A 175 -15.33 -10.89 -1.70
N THR A 176 -16.29 -11.41 -2.46
CA THR A 176 -17.64 -10.81 -2.59
C THR A 176 -18.71 -11.87 -2.42
N ILE A 177 -19.79 -11.50 -1.74
CA ILE A 177 -21.03 -12.30 -1.67
C ILE A 177 -22.18 -11.39 -2.08
N GLU A 178 -22.81 -11.70 -3.19
CA GLU A 178 -24.00 -11.01 -3.66
C GLU A 178 -25.23 -11.85 -3.38
N ARG A 179 -26.27 -11.22 -2.83
CA ARG A 179 -27.55 -11.88 -2.50
C ARG A 179 -28.70 -11.09 -3.08
N GLY A 180 -29.74 -11.78 -3.51
CA GLY A 180 -30.96 -11.12 -3.97
C GLY A 180 -32.17 -12.05 -4.01
N PRO A 181 -33.38 -11.49 -4.10
CA PRO A 181 -34.59 -12.28 -4.25
C PRO A 181 -34.67 -12.91 -5.65
N LEU A 182 -35.22 -14.11 -5.74
CA LEU A 182 -35.57 -14.74 -7.01
C LEU A 182 -37.03 -14.41 -7.39
N MET A 183 -37.26 -14.19 -8.69
CA MET A 183 -38.61 -14.05 -9.25
C MET A 183 -39.41 -15.34 -9.01
N GLY A 184 -40.50 -15.26 -8.26
CA GLY A 184 -41.35 -16.42 -7.89
C GLY A 184 -41.13 -16.97 -6.48
N GLY A 185 -40.26 -16.34 -5.68
CA GLY A 185 -39.96 -16.73 -4.30
C GLY A 185 -38.61 -17.43 -4.17
N GLY A 186 -37.96 -17.24 -3.02
CA GLY A 186 -36.59 -17.71 -2.76
C GLY A 186 -35.54 -16.60 -2.90
N ALA A 187 -34.27 -16.95 -2.68
CA ALA A 187 -33.13 -16.06 -2.78
C ALA A 187 -32.01 -16.72 -3.59
N TRP A 188 -31.23 -15.92 -4.31
CA TRP A 188 -29.98 -16.34 -4.93
C TRP A 188 -28.80 -15.79 -4.14
N GLU A 189 -27.68 -16.52 -4.18
CA GLU A 189 -26.39 -16.10 -3.65
C GLU A 189 -25.32 -16.40 -4.70
N THR A 190 -24.49 -15.40 -5.02
CA THR A 190 -23.31 -15.55 -5.88
C THR A 190 -22.08 -15.19 -5.07
N THR A 191 -21.10 -16.10 -5.04
CA THR A 191 -19.85 -15.91 -4.29
C THR A 191 -18.68 -15.76 -5.26
N GLU A 192 -17.95 -14.66 -5.17
CA GLU A 192 -16.63 -14.55 -5.79
C GLU A 192 -15.55 -14.96 -4.77
N SER A 193 -14.67 -15.88 -5.16
CA SER A 193 -13.58 -16.35 -4.33
C SER A 193 -12.29 -16.54 -5.13
N ALA A 194 -11.16 -16.26 -4.46
CA ALA A 194 -9.84 -16.63 -4.93
C ALA A 194 -9.50 -18.11 -4.77
N GLY A 195 -10.35 -18.88 -4.10
CA GLY A 195 -10.14 -20.29 -3.74
C GLY A 195 -9.10 -20.46 -2.64
N THR A 196 -7.98 -19.73 -2.69
CA THR A 196 -6.96 -19.70 -1.64
C THR A 196 -6.47 -18.27 -1.39
N VAL A 197 -5.95 -18.01 -0.19
CA VAL A 197 -5.32 -16.73 0.15
C VAL A 197 -4.04 -16.50 -0.67
N VAL A 198 -3.35 -17.58 -1.06
CA VAL A 198 -2.19 -17.49 -1.95
C VAL A 198 -2.60 -16.90 -3.30
N ASN A 199 -3.72 -17.37 -3.86
CA ASN A 199 -4.27 -16.80 -5.10
C ASN A 199 -4.76 -15.36 -4.90
N LEU A 200 -5.30 -15.01 -3.72
CA LEU A 200 -5.70 -13.64 -3.41
C LEU A 200 -4.49 -12.68 -3.44
N TYR A 201 -3.36 -13.08 -2.84
CA TYR A 201 -2.09 -12.34 -2.96
C TYR A 201 -1.59 -12.27 -4.39
N ASP A 202 -1.62 -13.38 -5.11
CA ASP A 202 -1.19 -13.44 -6.50
C ASP A 202 -2.00 -12.47 -7.38
N TRP A 203 -3.33 -12.56 -7.36
CA TRP A 203 -4.24 -11.75 -8.15
C TRP A 203 -4.16 -10.25 -7.80
N GLY A 204 -4.06 -9.91 -6.51
CA GLY A 204 -3.88 -8.52 -6.07
C GLY A 204 -2.53 -7.92 -6.38
N THR A 205 -1.48 -8.74 -6.43
CA THR A 205 -0.16 -8.27 -6.84
C THR A 205 -0.13 -8.00 -8.35
N VAL A 206 -0.59 -8.96 -9.16
CA VAL A 206 -0.55 -8.82 -10.63
C VAL A 206 -1.58 -7.86 -11.19
N SER A 207 -2.64 -7.52 -10.45
CA SER A 207 -3.63 -6.53 -10.89
C SER A 207 -3.04 -5.13 -11.10
N GLY A 208 -1.91 -4.82 -10.45
CA GLY A 208 -1.14 -3.59 -10.67
C GLY A 208 -0.02 -3.73 -11.71
N LEU A 209 0.14 -4.91 -12.33
CA LEU A 209 1.27 -5.24 -13.22
C LEU A 209 0.80 -5.83 -14.58
N PRO A 210 -0.03 -5.13 -15.37
CA PRO A 210 -0.61 -5.69 -16.59
C PRO A 210 0.45 -6.14 -17.63
N TYR A 211 1.52 -5.37 -17.82
CA TYR A 211 2.61 -5.75 -18.72
C TYR A 211 3.39 -6.95 -18.19
N PHE A 212 3.69 -6.99 -16.89
CA PHE A 212 4.33 -8.14 -16.27
C PHE A 212 3.48 -9.41 -16.35
N ASP A 213 2.18 -9.33 -16.08
CA ASP A 213 1.29 -10.50 -16.12
C ASP A 213 1.19 -11.06 -17.55
N ALA A 214 1.03 -10.17 -18.54
CA ALA A 214 1.07 -10.55 -19.95
C ALA A 214 2.42 -11.17 -20.31
N ALA A 215 3.53 -10.49 -20.01
CA ALA A 215 4.90 -10.97 -20.24
C ALA A 215 5.13 -12.37 -19.66
N SER A 216 4.68 -12.60 -18.42
CA SER A 216 4.82 -13.90 -17.76
C SER A 216 4.07 -15.02 -18.49
N SER A 217 2.92 -14.70 -19.11
CA SER A 217 2.09 -15.66 -19.83
C SER A 217 2.68 -16.11 -21.16
N PHE A 218 3.44 -15.25 -21.84
CA PHE A 218 4.05 -15.58 -23.14
C PHE A 218 5.58 -15.73 -23.11
N ALA A 219 6.26 -15.48 -21.99
CA ALA A 219 7.71 -15.68 -21.87
C ALA A 219 8.17 -17.06 -22.35
N ALA A 220 7.41 -18.12 -22.02
CA ALA A 220 7.70 -19.49 -22.48
C ALA A 220 7.46 -19.68 -23.99
N ALA A 221 6.46 -19.03 -24.56
CA ALA A 221 6.06 -19.17 -25.97
C ALA A 221 6.88 -18.27 -26.92
N ALA A 222 7.41 -17.15 -26.43
CA ALA A 222 7.99 -16.06 -27.21
C ALA A 222 9.52 -16.09 -27.30
N GLN A 223 10.16 -17.27 -27.21
CA GLN A 223 11.61 -17.42 -27.43
C GLN A 223 12.50 -16.73 -26.37
N ALA A 224 11.97 -16.42 -25.18
CA ALA A 224 12.79 -16.07 -24.00
C ALA A 224 13.48 -17.31 -23.40
N GLY A 225 12.93 -18.49 -23.67
CA GLY A 225 13.41 -19.77 -23.15
C GLY A 225 12.77 -20.15 -21.81
N PRO A 226 12.92 -21.42 -21.38
CA PRO A 226 12.35 -21.93 -20.14
C PRO A 226 12.87 -21.17 -18.89
N ASP A 227 14.13 -20.77 -18.91
CA ASP A 227 14.80 -20.09 -17.79
C ASP A 227 14.19 -18.70 -17.50
N ALA A 228 13.82 -17.96 -18.55
CA ALA A 228 13.12 -16.68 -18.41
C ALA A 228 11.71 -16.88 -17.84
N ALA A 229 10.95 -17.87 -18.34
CA ALA A 229 9.62 -18.18 -17.82
C ALA A 229 9.67 -18.59 -16.33
N GLU A 230 10.67 -19.36 -15.93
CA GLU A 230 10.91 -19.70 -14.52
C GLU A 230 11.25 -18.46 -13.69
N ALA A 231 12.06 -17.53 -14.23
CA ALA A 231 12.38 -16.28 -13.56
C ALA A 231 11.15 -15.39 -13.35
N PHE A 232 10.30 -15.20 -14.36
CA PHE A 232 9.03 -14.46 -14.23
C PHE A 232 8.12 -15.09 -13.18
N LYS A 233 7.98 -16.42 -13.17
CA LYS A 233 7.23 -17.15 -12.13
C LYS A 233 7.82 -16.93 -10.74
N SER A 234 9.15 -16.96 -10.60
CA SER A 234 9.83 -16.70 -9.33
C SER A 234 9.63 -15.26 -8.86
N ILE A 235 9.68 -14.28 -9.75
CA ILE A 235 9.41 -12.87 -9.44
C ILE A 235 7.99 -12.72 -8.92
N ARG A 236 6.99 -13.26 -9.64
CA ARG A 236 5.57 -13.23 -9.25
C ARG A 236 5.34 -13.78 -7.83
N ILE A 237 5.88 -14.97 -7.54
CA ILE A 237 5.78 -15.59 -6.21
C ILE A 237 6.40 -14.70 -5.13
N ARG A 238 7.53 -14.06 -5.41
CA ARG A 238 8.23 -13.21 -4.42
C ARG A 238 7.51 -11.90 -4.18
N LEU A 239 6.92 -11.29 -5.21
CA LEU A 239 6.08 -10.11 -5.04
C LEU A 239 4.86 -10.41 -4.17
N SER A 240 4.18 -11.55 -4.39
CA SER A 240 3.08 -11.98 -3.52
C SER A 240 3.52 -12.24 -2.07
N ARG A 241 4.73 -12.76 -1.87
CA ARG A 241 5.30 -12.95 -0.53
C ARG A 241 5.71 -11.63 0.14
N ALA A 242 6.19 -10.66 -0.63
CA ALA A 242 6.45 -9.30 -0.15
C ALA A 242 5.15 -8.62 0.31
N ALA A 243 4.10 -8.68 -0.50
CA ALA A 243 2.77 -8.17 -0.14
C ALA A 243 2.22 -8.83 1.14
N LYS A 244 2.44 -10.14 1.31
CA LYS A 244 2.09 -10.85 2.54
C LYS A 244 2.91 -10.39 3.75
N ALA A 245 4.21 -10.14 3.56
CA ALA A 245 5.07 -9.62 4.62
C ALA A 245 4.63 -8.21 5.04
N LEU A 246 4.24 -7.35 4.09
CA LEU A 246 3.64 -6.05 4.36
C LEU A 246 2.35 -6.17 5.16
N ASP A 247 1.43 -7.09 4.82
CA ASP A 247 0.25 -7.31 5.66
C ASP A 247 0.62 -7.76 7.08
N HIS A 248 1.62 -8.64 7.25
CA HIS A 248 2.07 -9.02 8.59
C HIS A 248 2.64 -7.82 9.37
N LEU A 249 3.36 -6.93 8.69
CA LEU A 249 3.86 -5.68 9.27
C LEU A 249 2.69 -4.81 9.74
N LEU A 250 1.72 -4.55 8.88
CA LEU A 250 0.54 -3.72 9.21
C LEU A 250 -0.28 -4.33 10.35
N ALA A 251 -0.45 -5.66 10.36
CA ALA A 251 -1.15 -6.36 11.43
C ALA A 251 -0.39 -6.35 12.77
N ALA A 252 0.94 -6.32 12.75
CA ALA A 252 1.74 -6.12 13.96
C ALA A 252 1.50 -4.70 14.50
N LEU A 253 1.59 -3.69 13.62
CA LEU A 253 1.45 -2.28 13.95
C LEU A 253 0.03 -1.86 14.35
N SER A 254 -1.00 -2.63 13.99
CA SER A 254 -2.38 -2.38 14.48
C SER A 254 -2.57 -2.70 15.97
N ASN A 255 -1.58 -3.30 16.64
CA ASN A 255 -1.64 -3.52 18.08
C ASN A 255 -1.20 -2.27 18.85
N PRO A 256 -1.83 -1.96 20.00
CA PRO A 256 -1.43 -0.84 20.83
C PRO A 256 0.05 -0.91 21.25
N VAL A 257 0.79 0.17 21.00
CA VAL A 257 2.21 0.33 21.34
C VAL A 257 2.34 0.90 22.77
N ASP A 258 1.76 0.22 23.75
CA ASP A 258 1.75 0.65 25.15
C ASP A 258 2.30 -0.40 26.14
N GLY A 259 2.81 0.10 27.28
CA GLY A 259 3.30 -0.73 28.37
C GLY A 259 4.37 -1.74 27.94
N LYS A 260 4.09 -3.04 28.19
CA LYS A 260 5.01 -4.15 27.90
C LYS A 260 4.93 -4.65 26.45
N ARG A 261 3.92 -4.24 25.68
CA ARG A 261 3.71 -4.72 24.31
C ARG A 261 4.61 -4.04 23.28
N VAL A 262 5.23 -2.92 23.66
CA VAL A 262 6.10 -2.13 22.77
C VAL A 262 7.18 -3.01 22.16
N GLU A 263 7.89 -3.79 22.98
CA GLU A 263 8.96 -4.69 22.50
C GLU A 263 8.44 -5.77 21.54
N ASP A 264 7.31 -6.41 21.89
CA ASP A 264 6.69 -7.45 21.06
C ASP A 264 6.22 -6.90 19.70
N VAL A 265 5.59 -5.71 19.70
CA VAL A 265 5.10 -5.06 18.48
C VAL A 265 6.27 -4.61 17.61
N THR A 266 7.29 -4.00 18.20
CA THR A 266 8.49 -3.55 17.48
C THR A 266 9.24 -4.72 16.84
N GLU A 267 9.46 -5.82 17.57
CA GLU A 267 10.14 -7.02 17.04
C GLU A 267 9.33 -7.68 15.92
N ALA A 268 8.02 -7.89 16.12
CA ALA A 268 7.17 -8.50 15.10
C ALA A 268 7.09 -7.64 13.83
N ALA A 269 7.03 -6.32 13.98
CA ALA A 269 7.03 -5.38 12.86
C ALA A 269 8.39 -5.40 12.12
N ALA A 270 9.51 -5.37 12.85
CA ALA A 270 10.84 -5.42 12.27
C ALA A 270 11.08 -6.73 11.50
N GLU A 271 10.68 -7.88 12.05
CA GLU A 271 10.79 -9.19 11.39
C GLU A 271 9.95 -9.25 10.10
N ALA A 272 8.73 -8.72 10.13
CA ALA A 272 7.87 -8.66 8.96
C ALA A 272 8.46 -7.75 7.86
N PHE A 273 8.99 -6.59 8.25
CA PHE A 273 9.65 -5.66 7.33
C PHE A 273 10.93 -6.24 6.71
N ASP A 274 11.77 -6.95 7.46
CA ASP A 274 12.94 -7.65 6.91
C ASP A 274 12.53 -8.66 5.83
N ARG A 275 11.49 -9.46 6.08
CA ARG A 275 10.96 -10.41 5.07
C ARG A 275 10.50 -9.70 3.80
N GLU A 276 9.84 -8.56 3.93
CA GLU A 276 9.43 -7.73 2.79
C GLU A 276 10.65 -7.30 1.96
N LEU A 277 11.65 -6.70 2.60
CA LEU A 277 12.90 -6.26 1.98
C LEU A 277 13.66 -7.41 1.31
N LEU A 278 13.69 -8.58 1.95
CA LEU A 278 14.28 -9.82 1.41
C LEU A 278 13.62 -10.21 0.09
N TYR A 279 12.29 -10.23 0.04
CA TYR A 279 11.56 -10.64 -1.15
C TYR A 279 11.68 -9.61 -2.28
N LEU A 280 11.57 -8.31 -1.99
CA LEU A 280 11.74 -7.24 -2.99
C LEU A 280 13.16 -7.22 -3.55
N SER A 281 14.19 -7.29 -2.70
CA SER A 281 15.59 -7.37 -3.14
C SER A 281 15.83 -8.55 -4.08
N ALA A 282 15.24 -9.71 -3.75
CA ALA A 282 15.37 -10.90 -4.59
C ALA A 282 14.65 -10.73 -5.94
N VAL A 283 13.54 -9.98 -6.01
CA VAL A 283 12.89 -9.64 -7.29
C VAL A 283 13.83 -8.83 -8.17
N PHE A 284 14.45 -7.78 -7.64
CA PHE A 284 15.35 -6.92 -8.41
C PHE A 284 16.61 -7.65 -8.89
N ASP A 285 17.18 -8.51 -8.05
CA ASP A 285 18.33 -9.36 -8.41
C ASP A 285 17.96 -10.35 -9.54
N ILE A 286 16.81 -11.05 -9.42
CA ILE A 286 16.39 -12.03 -10.42
C ILE A 286 16.08 -11.35 -11.75
N PHE A 287 15.38 -10.21 -11.71
CA PHE A 287 14.97 -9.53 -12.93
C PHE A 287 16.19 -8.96 -13.68
N GLY A 288 17.14 -8.34 -12.97
CA GLY A 288 18.38 -7.85 -13.56
C GLY A 288 19.21 -8.96 -14.23
N ARG A 289 19.41 -10.10 -13.56
CA ARG A 289 20.12 -11.26 -14.13
C ARG A 289 19.42 -11.84 -15.35
N THR A 290 18.10 -11.92 -15.30
CA THR A 290 17.28 -12.42 -16.41
C THR A 290 17.42 -11.48 -17.61
N TYR A 291 17.37 -10.17 -17.40
CA TYR A 291 17.59 -9.19 -18.45
C TYR A 291 18.99 -9.31 -19.10
N GLN A 292 20.05 -9.45 -18.30
CA GLN A 292 21.41 -9.67 -18.83
C GLN A 292 21.49 -10.89 -19.74
N ALA A 293 20.90 -12.01 -19.31
CA ALA A 293 20.86 -13.23 -20.11
C ALA A 293 20.02 -13.08 -21.38
N MET A 294 18.93 -12.30 -21.34
CA MET A 294 18.13 -11.99 -22.52
C MET A 294 18.88 -11.10 -23.53
N ILE A 295 19.67 -10.12 -23.07
CA ILE A 295 20.50 -9.27 -23.93
C ILE A 295 21.70 -10.03 -24.50
N ASN A 296 22.27 -10.95 -23.72
CA ASN A 296 23.43 -11.74 -24.09
C ASN A 296 23.22 -13.23 -23.76
N PRO A 297 22.60 -14.03 -24.65
CA PRO A 297 22.31 -15.44 -24.36
C PRO A 297 23.53 -16.34 -24.17
N ALA A 298 24.72 -15.88 -24.56
CA ALA A 298 25.98 -16.56 -24.25
C ALA A 298 26.35 -16.49 -22.74
N LEU A 299 25.71 -15.59 -21.98
CA LEU A 299 25.89 -15.47 -20.54
C LEU A 299 24.96 -16.46 -19.82
N ASP A 300 25.55 -17.40 -19.08
CA ASP A 300 24.82 -18.22 -18.13
C ASP A 300 24.13 -17.32 -17.08
N GLN A 301 22.79 -17.40 -17.00
CA GLN A 301 21.98 -16.61 -16.07
C GLN A 301 22.42 -16.80 -14.61
N LYS A 302 22.97 -17.96 -14.25
CA LYS A 302 23.49 -18.21 -12.89
C LYS A 302 24.77 -17.44 -12.59
N LYS A 303 25.51 -17.05 -13.64
CA LYS A 303 26.74 -16.24 -13.55
C LYS A 303 26.48 -14.76 -13.74
N ALA A 304 25.31 -14.38 -14.26
CA ALA A 304 24.85 -13.01 -14.34
C ALA A 304 24.83 -12.36 -12.93
N ARG A 305 25.22 -11.09 -12.87
CA ARG A 305 25.37 -10.33 -11.62
C ARG A 305 24.55 -9.04 -11.60
N GLY A 306 23.83 -8.75 -12.70
CA GLY A 306 23.00 -7.57 -12.83
C GLY A 306 21.88 -7.57 -11.80
N SER A 307 21.58 -6.39 -11.27
CA SER A 307 20.44 -6.16 -10.39
C SER A 307 19.84 -4.81 -10.71
N LEU A 308 18.51 -4.75 -10.68
CA LEU A 308 17.77 -3.51 -10.92
C LEU A 308 17.98 -2.46 -9.82
N ASP A 309 18.48 -2.83 -8.64
CA ASP A 309 18.81 -1.85 -7.59
C ASP A 309 20.11 -1.06 -7.87
N SER A 310 20.96 -1.56 -8.76
CA SER A 310 22.29 -0.99 -9.00
C SER A 310 22.25 0.19 -9.98
N ARG A 311 22.77 1.34 -9.53
CA ARG A 311 23.01 2.51 -10.38
C ARG A 311 23.85 2.16 -11.61
N ALA A 312 24.98 1.52 -11.37
CA ALA A 312 25.93 1.17 -12.41
C ALA A 312 25.34 0.20 -13.44
N PHE A 313 24.46 -0.71 -13.00
CA PHE A 313 23.75 -1.60 -13.92
C PHE A 313 22.79 -0.83 -14.85
N VAL A 314 21.97 0.05 -14.28
CA VAL A 314 21.02 0.85 -15.08
C VAL A 314 21.77 1.78 -16.04
N GLU A 315 22.82 2.47 -15.59
CA GLU A 315 23.57 3.42 -16.42
C GLU A 315 24.42 2.72 -17.49
N ASN A 316 25.13 1.65 -17.15
CA ASN A 316 26.12 1.06 -18.06
C ASN A 316 25.57 -0.09 -18.91
N GLU A 317 24.47 -0.72 -18.51
CA GLU A 317 23.91 -1.87 -19.24
C GLU A 317 22.52 -1.62 -19.80
N VAL A 318 21.62 -0.93 -19.08
CA VAL A 318 20.26 -0.67 -19.56
C VAL A 318 20.23 0.58 -20.45
N ALA A 319 20.82 1.68 -20.00
CA ALA A 319 20.75 2.96 -20.69
C ALA A 319 21.49 2.99 -22.03
N THR A 320 22.44 2.07 -22.23
CA THR A 320 23.10 1.91 -23.54
C THR A 320 22.21 1.20 -24.57
N GLN A 321 21.11 0.59 -24.14
CA GLN A 321 20.23 -0.21 -24.99
C GLN A 321 18.97 0.53 -25.43
N TYR A 322 18.61 1.64 -24.78
CA TYR A 322 17.33 2.32 -24.99
C TYR A 322 17.50 3.83 -25.05
N ASP A 323 16.54 4.51 -25.70
CA ASP A 323 16.49 5.97 -25.69
C ASP A 323 16.30 6.51 -24.26
N PRO A 324 17.05 7.54 -23.84
CA PRO A 324 16.95 8.11 -22.49
C PRO A 324 15.54 8.57 -22.09
N SER A 325 14.71 9.01 -23.04
CA SER A 325 13.33 9.43 -22.77
C SER A 325 12.44 8.29 -22.27
N LEU A 326 12.79 7.03 -22.56
CA LEU A 326 12.08 5.84 -22.11
C LEU A 326 12.47 5.40 -20.69
N LEU A 327 13.53 5.99 -20.12
CA LEU A 327 14.12 5.56 -18.84
C LEU A 327 13.69 6.41 -17.65
N ILE A 328 12.78 7.38 -17.83
CA ILE A 328 12.37 8.33 -16.79
C ILE A 328 11.84 7.58 -15.56
N ASP A 329 10.85 6.70 -15.73
CA ASP A 329 10.30 5.92 -14.61
C ASP A 329 11.28 4.90 -14.06
N VAL A 330 12.07 4.24 -14.92
CA VAL A 330 13.09 3.28 -14.51
C VAL A 330 14.12 3.94 -13.59
N THR A 331 14.58 5.14 -13.94
CA THR A 331 15.57 5.90 -13.15
C THR A 331 14.96 6.40 -11.84
N ARG A 332 13.74 6.93 -11.88
CA ARG A 332 13.00 7.41 -10.70
C ARG A 332 12.75 6.28 -9.69
N LEU A 333 12.25 5.14 -10.15
CA LEU A 333 11.83 4.04 -9.29
C LEU A 333 13.01 3.19 -8.77
N ARG A 334 14.13 3.16 -9.49
CA ARG A 334 15.38 2.51 -9.04
C ARG A 334 15.81 2.97 -7.65
N VAL A 335 15.59 4.24 -7.28
CA VAL A 335 15.98 4.78 -5.96
C VAL A 335 15.33 3.98 -4.82
N TYR A 336 14.06 3.57 -4.97
CA TYR A 336 13.38 2.73 -3.97
C TYR A 336 13.90 1.29 -3.97
N ALA A 337 14.28 0.74 -5.12
CA ALA A 337 14.92 -0.57 -5.20
C ALA A 337 16.30 -0.58 -4.51
N TRP A 338 17.08 0.48 -4.72
CA TRP A 338 18.35 0.72 -4.02
C TRP A 338 18.11 0.84 -2.51
N LEU A 339 17.11 1.61 -2.08
CA LEU A 339 16.77 1.77 -0.67
C LEU A 339 16.42 0.41 -0.03
N CYS A 340 15.62 -0.43 -0.70
CA CYS A 340 15.34 -1.79 -0.22
C CYS A 340 16.61 -2.58 0.06
N LYS A 341 17.59 -2.49 -0.85
CA LYS A 341 18.88 -3.18 -0.73
C LYS A 341 19.73 -2.61 0.40
N GLN A 342 19.80 -1.29 0.55
CA GLN A 342 20.58 -0.66 1.61
C GLN A 342 20.03 -1.00 2.99
N LEU A 343 18.72 -0.90 3.18
CA LEU A 343 18.07 -1.27 4.45
C LEU A 343 18.34 -2.74 4.80
N ARG A 344 18.26 -3.63 3.80
CA ARG A 344 18.58 -5.04 3.99
C ARG A 344 20.05 -5.29 4.31
N ASN A 345 20.98 -4.55 3.70
CA ASN A 345 22.41 -4.67 4.03
C ASN A 345 22.66 -4.26 5.48
N HIS A 346 21.98 -3.22 5.96
CA HIS A 346 22.08 -2.80 7.36
C HIS A 346 21.57 -3.87 8.34
N ILE A 347 20.57 -4.67 7.95
CA ILE A 347 20.12 -5.87 8.71
C ILE A 347 21.22 -6.96 8.76
N HIS A 348 22.01 -7.09 7.70
CA HIS A 348 23.11 -8.06 7.68
C HIS A 348 24.29 -7.62 8.56
N ASP A 349 24.51 -6.31 8.69
CA ASP A 349 25.62 -5.72 9.47
C ASP A 349 25.24 -5.41 10.93
N GLY A 350 23.93 -5.42 11.26
CA GLY A 350 23.40 -5.14 12.60
C GLY A 350 21.89 -5.29 12.70
N ILE A 351 21.30 -4.93 13.84
CA ILE A 351 19.84 -4.88 13.98
C ILE A 351 19.35 -3.59 13.30
N LEU A 352 18.38 -3.69 12.40
CA LEU A 352 17.76 -2.52 11.80
C LEU A 352 17.22 -1.63 12.91
N ALA A 353 17.51 -0.33 12.87
CA ALA A 353 17.12 0.61 13.90
C ALA A 353 15.62 0.95 13.85
N VAL A 354 14.78 -0.07 14.05
CA VAL A 354 13.33 0.05 14.18
C VAL A 354 13.02 0.10 15.66
N ASP A 355 12.51 1.24 16.11
CA ASP A 355 12.24 1.51 17.53
C ASP A 355 10.90 2.25 17.67
N ALA A 356 10.35 2.27 18.88
CA ALA A 356 9.19 3.09 19.20
C ALA A 356 9.61 4.53 19.52
N HIS A 357 9.19 5.46 18.66
CA HIS A 357 9.50 6.89 18.78
C HIS A 357 8.23 7.68 19.16
N PRO A 358 8.37 8.84 19.84
CA PRO A 358 7.26 9.77 19.96
C PRO A 358 6.65 10.05 18.60
N GLY A 359 5.31 10.09 18.56
CA GLY A 359 4.56 10.36 17.34
C GLY A 359 4.90 11.71 16.71
N ARG A 360 4.27 11.99 15.58
CA ARG A 360 4.45 13.27 14.84
C ARG A 360 3.83 14.47 15.55
N SER A 361 3.12 14.24 16.66
CA SER A 361 2.24 15.21 17.32
C SER A 361 2.37 15.18 18.84
N TYR A 362 1.86 16.22 19.49
CA TYR A 362 1.84 16.33 20.95
C TYR A 362 0.90 15.30 21.57
N GLY A 363 1.47 14.44 22.40
CA GLY A 363 0.76 13.35 23.08
C GLY A 363 1.73 12.21 23.39
N SER A 364 1.42 11.36 24.37
CA SER A 364 2.28 10.23 24.72
C SER A 364 2.18 9.05 23.74
N SER A 365 1.65 9.25 22.52
CA SER A 365 1.54 8.21 21.51
C SER A 365 2.93 7.90 20.95
N LYS A 366 3.19 6.60 20.75
CA LYS A 366 4.43 6.11 20.17
C LYS A 366 4.13 5.44 18.85
N ASN A 367 4.90 5.76 17.83
CA ASN A 367 4.87 5.11 16.52
C ASN A 367 6.13 4.25 16.37
N VAL A 368 5.99 3.07 15.78
CA VAL A 368 7.16 2.27 15.40
C VAL A 368 7.73 2.86 14.12
N ALA A 369 9.00 3.27 14.17
CA ALA A 369 9.64 4.00 13.09
C ALA A 369 11.05 3.49 12.84
N LEU A 370 11.51 3.65 11.59
CA LEU A 370 12.88 3.39 11.19
C LEU A 370 13.74 4.63 11.47
N ASN A 371 14.77 4.50 12.30
CA ASN A 371 15.70 5.56 12.61
C ASN A 371 16.75 5.74 11.50
N LEU A 372 16.41 6.57 10.53
CA LEU A 372 17.29 6.94 9.42
C LEU A 372 18.54 7.69 9.91
N GLY A 373 18.47 8.39 11.05
CA GLY A 373 19.62 9.05 11.66
C GLY A 373 20.75 8.11 12.06
N ARG A 374 20.47 6.80 12.20
CA ARG A 374 21.49 5.76 12.46
C ARG A 374 22.06 5.12 11.18
N ILE A 375 21.61 5.55 10.01
CA ILE A 375 22.03 5.03 8.71
C ILE A 375 22.62 6.19 7.89
N PRO A 376 23.95 6.46 8.01
CA PRO A 376 24.58 7.62 7.40
C PRO A 376 24.38 7.74 5.88
N GLU A 377 24.27 6.60 5.19
CA GLU A 377 24.04 6.52 3.74
C GLU A 377 22.67 7.08 3.34
N LEU A 378 21.71 7.14 4.28
CA LEU A 378 20.36 7.66 4.08
C LEU A 378 20.17 9.08 4.63
N ALA A 379 21.26 9.75 5.03
CA ALA A 379 21.20 11.13 5.47
C ALA A 379 20.90 12.08 4.27
N PRO A 380 20.15 13.18 4.48
CA PRO A 380 19.95 14.18 3.44
C PRO A 380 21.29 14.76 2.97
N GLY A 381 21.52 14.75 1.64
CA GLY A 381 22.76 15.23 1.04
C GLY A 381 23.88 14.18 0.94
N ALA A 382 23.66 12.94 1.39
CA ALA A 382 24.54 11.82 1.04
C ALA A 382 24.39 11.43 -0.45
N ASP A 383 25.35 10.64 -0.97
CA ASP A 383 25.33 10.14 -2.35
C ASP A 383 24.33 8.96 -2.50
N ASN A 384 23.04 9.27 -2.37
CA ASN A 384 21.94 8.29 -2.33
C ASN A 384 20.84 8.52 -3.37
N ASP A 385 20.99 9.53 -4.23
CA ASP A 385 20.02 9.94 -5.25
C ASP A 385 18.59 10.26 -4.71
N MET A 386 18.41 10.32 -3.38
CA MET A 386 17.12 10.60 -2.75
C MET A 386 16.84 12.10 -2.72
N SER A 387 15.80 12.52 -3.43
CA SER A 387 15.22 13.88 -3.31
C SER A 387 14.28 14.00 -2.10
N GLN A 388 13.90 15.23 -1.73
CA GLN A 388 12.92 15.48 -0.67
C GLN A 388 11.61 14.71 -0.88
N ALA A 389 11.13 14.63 -2.12
CA ALA A 389 9.92 13.87 -2.45
C ALA A 389 10.02 12.37 -2.10
N HIS A 390 11.23 11.79 -2.08
CA HIS A 390 11.43 10.42 -1.62
C HIS A 390 11.30 10.33 -0.10
N TYR A 391 11.91 11.25 0.65
CA TYR A 391 11.75 11.30 2.12
C TYR A 391 10.30 11.54 2.53
N ASP A 392 9.59 12.44 1.83
CA ASP A 392 8.17 12.70 2.08
C ASP A 392 7.32 11.44 1.81
N ALA A 393 7.63 10.70 0.74
CA ALA A 393 6.94 9.44 0.40
C ALA A 393 7.19 8.31 1.43
N LEU A 394 8.31 8.35 2.16
CA LEU A 394 8.60 7.43 3.27
C LEU A 394 7.96 7.88 4.59
N GLY A 395 7.32 9.06 4.60
CA GLY A 395 6.72 9.63 5.81
C GLY A 395 7.77 9.98 6.85
N VAL A 396 8.84 10.67 6.45
CA VAL A 396 9.93 11.08 7.34
C VAL A 396 9.54 12.27 8.21
N TRP A 397 9.94 12.24 9.49
CA TRP A 397 9.86 13.38 10.40
C TRP A 397 11.07 13.43 11.34
N HIS A 398 11.19 14.53 12.07
CA HIS A 398 12.15 14.68 13.15
C HIS A 398 11.45 14.46 14.49
N THR A 399 11.97 13.54 15.30
CA THR A 399 11.41 13.25 16.63
C THR A 399 11.61 14.42 17.58
N GLU A 400 10.67 14.64 18.48
CA GLU A 400 10.92 15.45 19.66
C GLU A 400 11.95 14.76 20.57
N PRO A 401 12.87 15.52 21.20
CA PRO A 401 13.84 14.95 22.11
C PRO A 401 13.15 14.44 23.38
N MET A 402 13.34 13.15 23.69
CA MET A 402 12.77 12.49 24.88
C MET A 402 13.45 12.95 26.19
N SER A 403 14.63 13.54 26.09
CA SER A 403 15.35 14.13 27.22
C SER A 403 16.12 15.39 26.77
N PHE A 404 16.41 16.28 27.72
CA PHE A 404 17.13 17.54 27.44
C PHE A 404 18.54 17.33 26.85
N PHE A 405 19.10 16.13 26.99
CA PHE A 405 20.44 15.78 26.49
C PHE A 405 20.42 15.01 25.16
N GLU A 406 19.25 14.59 24.69
CA GLU A 406 19.10 13.90 23.41
C GLU A 406 18.79 14.90 22.30
N GLY A 407 19.45 14.73 21.16
CA GLY A 407 19.14 15.47 19.94
C GLY A 407 17.91 14.90 19.23
N GLN A 408 17.35 15.68 18.30
CA GLN A 408 16.32 15.18 17.39
C GLN A 408 16.88 14.06 16.51
N SER A 409 16.09 13.01 16.27
CA SER A 409 16.42 11.95 15.33
C SER A 409 15.53 12.05 14.09
N MET A 410 16.09 11.79 12.91
CA MET A 410 15.33 11.66 11.67
C MET A 410 14.81 10.23 11.57
N VAL A 411 13.49 10.07 11.52
CA VAL A 411 12.83 8.75 11.50
C VAL A 411 11.82 8.67 10.36
N ALA A 412 11.58 7.48 9.84
CA ALA A 412 10.57 7.18 8.82
C ALA A 412 9.49 6.26 9.38
N ASP A 413 8.23 6.52 9.04
CA ASP A 413 7.11 5.74 9.57
C ASP A 413 7.16 4.35 8.95
N LEU A 414 7.14 3.30 9.78
CA LEU A 414 7.43 1.95 9.28
C LEU A 414 6.31 1.43 8.36
N ALA A 415 5.04 1.72 8.68
CA ALA A 415 3.91 1.35 7.84
C ALA A 415 3.96 2.06 6.48
N THR A 416 4.18 3.39 6.49
CA THR A 416 4.32 4.22 5.29
C THR A 416 5.52 3.76 4.45
N THR A 417 6.64 3.46 5.10
CA THR A 417 7.86 2.98 4.44
C THR A 417 7.62 1.64 3.75
N GLY A 418 7.08 0.64 4.46
CA GLY A 418 6.76 -0.67 3.87
C GLY A 418 5.82 -0.54 2.68
N PHE A 419 4.70 0.17 2.86
CA PHE A 419 3.74 0.38 1.77
C PHE A 419 4.36 1.08 0.55
N THR A 420 5.16 2.13 0.77
CA THR A 420 5.84 2.86 -0.31
C THR A 420 6.86 1.97 -1.03
N LEU A 421 7.64 1.16 -0.32
CA LEU A 421 8.61 0.24 -0.93
C LEU A 421 7.91 -0.87 -1.75
N MET A 422 6.85 -1.46 -1.21
CA MET A 422 6.04 -2.45 -1.94
C MET A 422 5.44 -1.84 -3.21
N ARG A 423 4.76 -0.69 -3.09
CA ARG A 423 4.10 -0.02 -4.21
C ARG A 423 5.09 0.41 -5.28
N SER A 424 6.18 1.07 -4.90
CA SER A 424 7.23 1.48 -5.85
C SER A 424 7.98 0.30 -6.44
N GLY A 425 8.12 -0.81 -5.70
CA GLY A 425 8.67 -2.06 -6.24
C GLY A 425 7.78 -2.67 -7.34
N LEU A 426 6.46 -2.66 -7.15
CA LEU A 426 5.50 -3.06 -8.19
C LEU A 426 5.57 -2.14 -9.40
N GLU A 427 5.46 -0.83 -9.18
CA GLU A 427 5.59 0.18 -10.25
C GLU A 427 6.91 -0.02 -11.03
N TYR A 428 8.00 -0.38 -10.34
CA TYR A 428 9.30 -0.56 -10.99
C TYR A 428 9.36 -1.82 -11.86
N VAL A 429 8.87 -2.95 -11.35
CA VAL A 429 8.76 -4.19 -12.13
C VAL A 429 7.90 -3.98 -13.37
N GLU A 430 6.80 -3.24 -13.23
CA GLU A 430 5.91 -2.94 -14.35
C GLU A 430 6.59 -2.02 -15.38
N ALA A 431 7.17 -0.90 -14.93
CA ALA A 431 7.86 0.05 -15.80
C ALA A 431 9.03 -0.62 -16.55
N PHE A 432 9.81 -1.45 -15.86
CA PHE A 432 10.92 -2.18 -16.48
C PHE A 432 10.42 -3.24 -17.47
N THR A 433 9.36 -3.99 -17.13
CA THR A 433 8.73 -4.91 -18.08
C THR A 433 8.26 -4.18 -19.32
N LYS A 434 7.52 -3.09 -19.15
CA LYS A 434 6.99 -2.26 -20.24
C LYS A 434 8.11 -1.78 -21.15
N LEU A 435 9.23 -1.29 -20.58
CA LEU A 435 10.40 -0.90 -21.34
C LEU A 435 10.90 -2.03 -22.23
N ILE A 436 11.15 -3.22 -21.66
CA ILE A 436 11.82 -4.32 -22.38
C ILE A 436 10.94 -5.03 -23.40
N ILE A 437 9.61 -5.07 -23.20
CA ILE A 437 8.71 -5.75 -24.16
C ILE A 437 8.19 -4.80 -25.24
N ARG A 438 8.10 -3.49 -24.97
CA ARG A 438 7.60 -2.49 -25.94
C ARG A 438 8.69 -1.92 -26.84
N ASN A 439 9.95 -2.01 -26.43
CA ASN A 439 11.07 -1.38 -27.13
C ASN A 439 12.15 -2.40 -27.44
N LYS A 440 12.64 -2.39 -28.68
CA LYS A 440 13.78 -3.21 -29.07
C LYS A 440 15.07 -2.59 -28.52
N PRO A 441 15.95 -3.37 -27.86
CA PRO A 441 17.23 -2.86 -27.40
C PRO A 441 18.17 -2.59 -28.60
N GLN A 442 19.10 -1.65 -28.44
CA GLN A 442 20.08 -1.29 -29.48
C GLN A 442 20.83 -2.51 -30.02
N ARG A 443 21.27 -3.42 -29.13
CA ARG A 443 21.96 -4.65 -29.54
C ARG A 443 21.11 -5.55 -30.45
N MET A 444 19.79 -5.55 -30.31
CA MET A 444 18.90 -6.26 -31.23
C MET A 444 18.80 -5.54 -32.57
N LEU A 445 18.67 -4.21 -32.56
CA LEU A 445 18.65 -3.39 -33.78
C LEU A 445 19.94 -3.55 -34.60
N ASP A 446 21.09 -3.55 -33.92
CA ASP A 446 22.40 -3.76 -34.55
C ASP A 446 22.50 -5.16 -35.18
N ALA A 447 22.01 -6.20 -34.48
CA ALA A 447 22.02 -7.57 -34.96
C ALA A 447 21.08 -7.78 -36.17
N GLU A 448 19.89 -7.17 -36.15
CA GLU A 448 18.96 -7.17 -37.28
C GLU A 448 19.53 -6.40 -38.49
N GLY A 449 20.19 -5.26 -38.24
CA GLY A 449 20.87 -4.48 -39.27
C GLY A 449 22.04 -5.21 -39.93
N ALA A 450 22.86 -5.91 -39.14
CA ALA A 450 23.94 -6.76 -39.64
C ALA A 450 23.41 -7.90 -40.52
N ALA A 451 22.35 -8.59 -40.07
CA ALA A 451 21.72 -9.66 -40.83
C ALA A 451 21.06 -9.19 -42.14
N ALA A 452 20.56 -7.95 -42.19
CA ALA A 452 19.99 -7.36 -43.41
C ALA A 452 21.07 -6.85 -44.39
N GLY A 453 22.27 -6.50 -43.91
CA GLY A 453 23.41 -6.07 -44.71
C GLY A 453 24.20 -7.23 -45.35
N GLU A 454 24.18 -8.41 -44.73
CA GLU A 454 24.75 -9.65 -45.29
C GLU A 454 23.79 -10.25 -46.33
N GLY A 455 23.72 -9.64 -47.51
CA GLY A 455 23.05 -10.24 -48.65
C GLY A 455 23.69 -11.59 -49.01
N SER A 456 22.96 -12.68 -48.78
CA SER A 456 23.08 -13.98 -49.47
C SER A 456 24.51 -14.36 -49.89
N THR A 457 25.28 -15.02 -49.03
CA THR A 457 26.20 -16.09 -49.44
C THR A 457 26.73 -16.88 -48.23
N LEU A 458 26.68 -18.21 -48.36
CA LEU A 458 27.41 -19.21 -47.58
C LEU A 458 26.91 -19.51 -46.14
N GLY A 459 25.84 -20.30 -46.06
CA GLY A 459 25.91 -21.68 -45.55
C GLY A 459 26.42 -21.96 -44.12
N GLY A 460 26.50 -20.96 -43.24
CA GLY A 460 26.65 -21.18 -41.80
C GLY A 460 25.32 -20.91 -41.12
N GLU A 461 24.75 -21.90 -40.43
CA GLU A 461 23.69 -21.61 -39.45
C GLU A 461 24.25 -20.54 -38.49
N PRO A 462 23.63 -19.36 -38.36
CA PRO A 462 24.01 -18.42 -37.31
C PRO A 462 23.88 -19.18 -35.99
N ALA A 463 24.97 -19.24 -35.21
CA ALA A 463 24.96 -19.92 -33.94
C ALA A 463 23.78 -19.35 -33.11
N GLU A 464 22.78 -20.19 -32.81
CA GLU A 464 21.52 -19.79 -32.15
C GLU A 464 21.72 -19.01 -30.84
N ASN A 465 22.95 -19.01 -30.29
CA ASN A 465 23.31 -18.41 -29.00
C ASN A 465 23.94 -17.00 -29.07
N SER A 466 24.00 -16.32 -30.23
CA SER A 466 24.62 -14.98 -30.33
C SER A 466 23.64 -13.81 -30.41
N PHE A 467 22.36 -14.05 -30.69
CA PHE A 467 21.34 -13.00 -30.87
C PHE A 467 20.59 -12.71 -29.57
N PRO A 468 20.33 -11.45 -29.20
CA PRO A 468 19.44 -11.12 -28.10
C PRO A 468 18.08 -11.83 -28.23
N SER A 469 17.47 -12.16 -27.09
CA SER A 469 16.18 -12.85 -27.06
C SER A 469 15.11 -12.05 -27.83
N ARG A 470 14.35 -12.72 -28.70
CA ARG A 470 13.22 -12.14 -29.45
C ARG A 470 12.06 -11.70 -28.56
N PHE A 471 12.09 -12.03 -27.28
CA PHE A 471 11.18 -11.50 -26.27
C PHE A 471 11.35 -9.98 -26.09
N LEU A 472 12.56 -9.46 -26.30
CA LEU A 472 12.83 -8.03 -26.16
C LEU A 472 12.22 -7.27 -27.34
N GLY A 473 11.34 -6.30 -27.06
CA GLY A 473 10.59 -5.55 -28.07
C GLY A 473 9.54 -6.36 -28.82
N CYS A 474 9.05 -7.47 -28.25
CA CYS A 474 8.10 -8.37 -28.92
C CYS A 474 6.69 -7.77 -29.08
N VAL A 475 6.33 -6.74 -28.31
CA VAL A 475 5.05 -6.03 -28.40
C VAL A 475 5.31 -4.63 -28.96
N GLN A 476 5.33 -4.47 -30.28
CA GLN A 476 5.56 -3.14 -30.86
C GLN A 476 4.32 -2.25 -30.68
N ALA A 477 4.54 -1.08 -30.08
CA ALA A 477 3.55 -0.01 -30.00
C ALA A 477 3.21 0.49 -31.40
N GLN A 478 1.92 0.51 -31.76
CA GLN A 478 1.50 1.24 -32.95
C GLN A 478 1.50 2.75 -32.64
N PRO A 479 1.93 3.63 -33.56
CA PRO A 479 1.84 5.07 -33.34
C PRO A 479 0.40 5.50 -33.03
N GLY A 480 0.20 6.18 -31.89
CA GLY A 480 -1.12 6.62 -31.44
C GLY A 480 -1.95 5.54 -30.72
N GLU A 481 -1.40 4.36 -30.46
CA GLU A 481 -2.04 3.35 -29.62
C GLU A 481 -2.20 3.86 -28.18
N ILE A 482 -3.45 3.84 -27.68
CA ILE A 482 -3.79 4.17 -26.30
C ILE A 482 -3.97 2.86 -25.54
N GLU A 483 -3.36 2.76 -24.36
CA GLU A 483 -3.54 1.59 -23.49
C GLU A 483 -5.02 1.44 -23.11
N PRO A 484 -5.61 0.24 -23.28
CA PRO A 484 -6.99 0.02 -22.85
C PRO A 484 -7.10 0.13 -21.33
N PRO A 485 -8.27 0.55 -20.81
CA PRO A 485 -8.48 0.57 -19.37
C PRO A 485 -8.35 -0.84 -18.79
N PRO A 486 -7.88 -0.97 -17.54
CA PRO A 486 -7.75 -2.27 -16.88
C PRO A 486 -9.13 -2.95 -16.76
N PRO A 487 -9.20 -4.30 -16.87
CA PRO A 487 -10.44 -5.02 -16.64
C PRO A 487 -11.01 -4.74 -15.24
N HIS A 488 -12.34 -4.70 -15.10
CA HIS A 488 -13.01 -4.45 -13.81
C HIS A 488 -12.48 -5.31 -12.66
N ARG A 489 -12.19 -6.58 -12.93
CA ARG A 489 -11.62 -7.49 -11.94
C ARG A 489 -10.24 -7.02 -11.46
N ALA A 490 -9.36 -6.58 -12.36
CA ALA A 490 -8.06 -6.03 -11.97
C ALA A 490 -8.21 -4.74 -11.14
N VAL A 491 -9.16 -3.86 -11.51
CA VAL A 491 -9.49 -2.66 -10.71
C VAL A 491 -9.91 -3.04 -9.29
N PHE A 492 -10.78 -4.05 -9.15
CA PHE A 492 -11.24 -4.54 -7.86
C PHE A 492 -10.10 -5.10 -6.97
N TYR A 493 -9.27 -6.00 -7.51
CA TYR A 493 -8.14 -6.55 -6.76
C TYR A 493 -7.07 -5.49 -6.43
N SER A 494 -6.84 -4.54 -7.34
CA SER A 494 -5.96 -3.39 -7.11
C SER A 494 -6.46 -2.53 -5.93
N ALA A 495 -7.76 -2.23 -5.90
CA ALA A 495 -8.37 -1.46 -4.82
C ALA A 495 -8.29 -2.16 -3.45
N MET A 496 -8.52 -3.48 -3.40
CA MET A 496 -8.37 -4.25 -2.15
C MET A 496 -6.94 -4.24 -1.59
N PHE A 497 -5.94 -3.92 -2.39
CA PHE A 497 -4.55 -3.80 -1.95
C PHE A 497 -4.09 -2.34 -1.80
N GLY A 498 -4.91 -1.38 -2.23
CA GLY A 498 -4.56 0.04 -2.20
C GLY A 498 -3.58 0.45 -3.30
N TRP A 499 -3.44 -0.32 -4.39
CA TRP A 499 -2.53 0.00 -5.51
C TRP A 499 -3.05 1.10 -6.44
N HIS A 500 -3.81 2.05 -5.91
CA HIS A 500 -4.39 3.12 -6.71
C HIS A 500 -3.28 3.95 -7.38
N PRO A 501 -3.33 4.15 -8.71
CA PRO A 501 -2.52 5.18 -9.33
C PRO A 501 -2.87 6.50 -8.65
N LYS A 502 -1.86 7.29 -8.26
CA LYS A 502 -2.11 8.64 -7.73
C LYS A 502 -2.96 9.39 -8.74
N ALA A 503 -4.12 9.89 -8.29
CA ALA A 503 -5.02 10.72 -9.09
C ALA A 503 -4.34 12.02 -9.52
#